data_AF-A0A9Q0WED5-F1
#
_entry.id   AF-A0A9Q0WED5-F1
#
_cell.length_a   1.000
_cell.length_b   1.000
_cell.length_c   1.000
_cell.angle_alpha   90.00
_cell.angle_beta   90.00
_cell.angle_gamma   90.00
#
_symmetry.space_group_name_H-M   'P 1'
#
loop_
_entity.id
_entity.type
_entity.pdbx_description
1 polymer ?
#
loop_
_entity_poly.entity_id
_entity_poly.type
_entity_poly.pdbx_seq_one_letter_code
_entity_poly.pdbx_strand_id
1 'polypeptide(L)'
;MWVFLPMMLLSLWPVAASTARSDAKPGCQEKCGNVSVPYPFGILEPSCAMNDYFFLNCNSTDESHPELLFAPNMPISNISELEGTVTVGIDAAFSCYNKTGIQTDFFQQQMTLGSARPFMFSHTRNIFTAIAYDTLAVVTNYESTYGAASDKSSLKISDWPLSRTAKYGKDAYATDVVIEWVVENKTCEKAKANTSAYSCGTNAYCTDPDEIDQGYRCLCNKGFEGNPYLKDGCQ
;
A
#
# COMPACT_ATOMS: atom_id res chain seq x y z
N MET A 1 -37.65 31.00 54.40
CA MET A 1 -36.81 29.92 53.84
C MET A 1 -36.50 30.29 52.40
N TRP A 2 -35.33 30.87 52.13
CA TRP A 2 -34.90 31.28 50.78
C TRP A 2 -33.89 30.26 50.26
N VAL A 3 -34.18 29.63 49.13
CA VAL A 3 -33.29 28.66 48.47
C VAL A 3 -32.49 29.40 47.41
N PHE A 4 -31.17 29.53 47.60
CA PHE A 4 -30.26 30.01 46.56
C PHE A 4 -29.82 28.83 45.70
N LEU A 5 -30.12 28.87 44.40
CA LEU A 5 -29.59 27.92 43.41
C LEU A 5 -28.30 28.52 42.81
N PRO A 6 -27.14 27.83 42.85
CA PRO A 6 -25.93 28.35 42.24
C PRO A 6 -26.01 28.17 40.72
N MET A 7 -26.01 29.28 39.99
CA MET A 7 -25.98 29.29 38.53
C MET A 7 -24.56 28.89 38.08
N MET A 8 -24.35 27.61 37.77
CA MET A 8 -23.12 27.12 37.17
C MET A 8 -22.96 27.76 35.78
N LEU A 9 -22.04 28.71 35.67
CA LEU A 9 -21.56 29.23 34.40
C LEU A 9 -20.75 28.13 33.70
N LEU A 10 -21.36 27.47 32.71
CA LEU A 10 -20.66 26.64 31.73
C LEU A 10 -19.74 27.53 30.90
N SER A 11 -18.48 27.61 31.30
CA SER A 11 -17.42 28.19 30.48
C SER A 11 -17.17 27.27 29.28
N LEU A 12 -17.70 27.63 28.11
CA LEU A 12 -17.33 27.03 26.85
C LEU A 12 -15.89 27.45 26.53
N TRP A 13 -14.94 26.55 26.76
CA TRP A 13 -13.57 26.74 26.27
C TRP A 13 -13.60 26.59 24.75
N PRO A 14 -12.97 27.50 23.99
CA PRO A 14 -12.82 27.30 22.56
C PRO A 14 -11.97 26.04 22.36
N VAL A 15 -12.55 25.01 21.75
CA VAL A 15 -11.75 23.90 21.22
C VAL A 15 -11.03 24.46 20.01
N ALA A 16 -9.71 24.59 20.09
CA ALA A 16 -8.90 24.92 18.93
C ALA A 16 -9.09 23.79 17.90
N ALA A 17 -9.58 24.12 16.71
CA ALA A 17 -9.58 23.19 15.60
C ALA A 17 -8.11 22.90 15.25
N SER A 18 -7.65 21.66 15.41
CA SER A 18 -6.32 21.28 14.92
C SER A 18 -6.37 21.35 13.40
N THR A 19 -5.58 22.24 12.81
CA THR A 19 -5.32 22.18 11.38
C THR A 19 -4.68 20.82 11.10
N ALA A 20 -5.35 19.97 10.32
CA ALA A 20 -4.76 18.70 9.88
C ALA A 20 -3.41 19.01 9.24
N ARG A 21 -2.34 18.46 9.82
CA ARG A 21 -0.99 18.67 9.34
C ARG A 21 -0.83 17.87 8.05
N SER A 22 -0.19 18.48 7.06
CA SER A 22 0.22 17.75 5.87
C SER A 22 1.30 16.74 6.21
N ASP A 23 1.11 15.50 5.75
CA ASP A 23 2.11 14.44 5.80
C ASP A 23 2.99 14.42 4.54
N ALA A 24 2.78 15.33 3.59
CA ALA A 24 3.64 15.47 2.42
C ALA A 24 4.84 16.37 2.73
N LYS A 25 5.87 16.30 1.86
CA LYS A 25 7.00 17.23 1.94
C LYS A 25 6.52 18.67 1.68
N PRO A 26 6.91 19.67 2.49
CA PRO A 26 6.45 21.05 2.31
C PRO A 26 6.69 21.57 0.89
N GLY A 27 5.65 22.15 0.29
CA GLY A 27 5.67 22.65 -1.09
C GLY A 27 5.41 21.60 -2.18
N CYS A 28 5.19 20.34 -1.79
CA CYS A 28 4.87 19.25 -2.72
C CYS A 28 3.38 18.95 -2.78
N GLN A 29 2.94 18.36 -3.88
CA GLN A 29 1.55 17.93 -4.04
C GLN A 29 1.27 16.71 -3.17
N GLU A 30 0.21 16.80 -2.37
CA GLU A 30 -0.13 15.84 -1.32
C GLU A 30 -1.14 14.78 -1.77
N LYS A 31 -1.73 14.94 -2.96
CA LYS A 31 -2.78 14.06 -3.48
C LYS A 31 -2.65 13.84 -4.98
N CYS A 32 -3.02 12.65 -5.40
CA CYS A 32 -3.29 12.34 -6.79
C CYS A 32 -4.69 11.73 -6.87
N GLY A 33 -5.64 12.47 -7.45
CA GLY A 33 -7.05 12.12 -7.41
C GLY A 33 -7.54 12.05 -5.96
N ASN A 34 -8.03 10.88 -5.56
CA ASN A 34 -8.56 10.64 -4.21
C ASN A 34 -7.53 10.06 -3.24
N VAL A 35 -6.30 9.80 -3.69
CA VAL A 35 -5.26 9.14 -2.89
C VAL A 35 -4.33 10.17 -2.30
N SER A 36 -4.09 10.07 -0.99
CA SER A 36 -3.10 10.90 -0.30
C SER A 36 -1.69 10.33 -0.50
N VAL A 37 -0.73 11.20 -0.75
CA VAL A 37 0.67 10.89 -1.04
C VAL A 37 1.53 11.49 0.08
N PRO A 38 1.74 10.75 1.18
CA PRO A 38 2.63 11.20 2.25
C PRO A 38 4.09 11.01 1.85
N TYR A 39 4.99 11.81 2.43
CA TYR A 39 6.43 11.53 2.37
C TYR A 39 6.71 10.17 3.06
N PRO A 40 7.58 9.29 2.57
CA PRO A 40 8.67 9.49 1.61
C PRO A 40 8.26 9.48 0.13
N PHE A 41 6.99 9.21 -0.18
CA PHE A 41 6.50 9.23 -1.55
C PHE A 41 6.38 10.65 -2.08
N GLY A 42 6.55 10.79 -3.39
CA GLY A 42 6.39 12.05 -4.09
C GLY A 42 5.91 11.84 -5.51
N ILE A 43 5.23 12.86 -6.04
CA ILE A 43 4.69 12.90 -7.41
C ILE A 43 5.08 14.21 -8.07
N LEU A 44 4.99 14.26 -9.41
CA LEU A 44 5.26 15.41 -10.29
C LEU A 44 6.72 15.89 -10.30
N GLU A 45 7.30 16.16 -9.13
CA GLU A 45 8.68 16.58 -8.98
C GLU A 45 9.51 15.50 -8.25
N PRO A 46 10.62 15.01 -8.82
CA PRO A 46 11.46 14.01 -8.17
C PRO A 46 11.97 14.44 -6.79
N SER A 47 12.16 15.75 -6.58
CA SER A 47 12.61 16.30 -5.29
C SER A 47 11.57 16.18 -4.18
N CYS A 48 10.32 15.84 -4.50
CA CYS A 48 9.24 15.61 -3.55
C CYS A 48 9.25 14.20 -2.96
N ALA A 49 9.93 13.26 -3.62
CA ALA A 49 10.17 11.93 -3.08
C ALA A 49 11.49 11.89 -2.30
N MET A 50 11.64 10.90 -1.42
CA MET A 50 12.90 10.66 -0.71
C MET A 50 14.02 10.24 -1.67
N ASN A 51 13.69 9.41 -2.66
CA ASN A 51 14.57 8.96 -3.73
C ASN A 51 13.71 8.42 -4.89
N ASP A 52 14.37 8.00 -5.97
CA ASP A 52 13.70 7.52 -7.19
C ASP A 52 12.79 6.29 -6.98
N TYR A 53 13.00 5.49 -5.93
CA TYR A 53 12.12 4.34 -5.64
C TYR A 53 10.76 4.78 -5.08
N PHE A 54 10.71 5.94 -4.43
CA PHE A 54 9.49 6.51 -3.85
C PHE A 54 8.81 7.54 -4.76
N PHE A 55 9.38 7.80 -5.95
CA PHE A 55 8.77 8.67 -6.93
C PHE A 55 7.69 7.92 -7.72
N LEU A 56 6.43 8.34 -7.54
CA LEU A 56 5.26 7.71 -8.13
C LEU A 56 4.78 8.51 -9.34
N ASN A 57 4.10 7.81 -10.26
CA ASN A 57 3.50 8.47 -11.41
C ASN A 57 2.05 8.83 -11.08
N CYS A 58 1.70 10.11 -11.24
CA CYS A 58 0.33 10.58 -11.20
C CYS A 58 -0.05 10.97 -12.63
N ASN A 59 -0.78 10.09 -13.32
CA ASN A 59 -1.10 10.28 -14.74
C ASN A 59 -2.61 10.42 -14.94
N SER A 60 -3.01 11.29 -15.86
CA SER A 60 -4.41 11.51 -16.24
C SER A 60 -4.67 10.85 -17.59
N THR A 61 -5.55 9.86 -17.64
CA THR A 61 -6.13 9.37 -18.91
C THR A 61 -7.33 10.22 -19.34
N ASP A 62 -8.04 10.83 -18.38
CA ASP A 62 -9.01 11.92 -18.55
C ASP A 62 -8.59 13.07 -17.62
N GLU A 63 -8.56 14.32 -18.11
CA GLU A 63 -8.11 15.51 -17.33
C GLU A 63 -8.91 15.77 -16.02
N SER A 64 -9.98 15.01 -15.77
CA SER A 64 -10.87 15.17 -14.61
C SER A 64 -10.54 14.27 -13.42
N HIS A 65 -9.86 13.13 -13.61
CA HIS A 65 -9.59 12.15 -12.55
C HIS A 65 -8.21 11.52 -12.72
N PRO A 66 -7.14 12.17 -12.22
CA PRO A 66 -5.81 11.59 -12.29
C PRO A 66 -5.71 10.34 -11.41
N GLU A 67 -4.96 9.35 -11.90
CA GLU A 67 -4.75 8.07 -11.24
C GLU A 67 -3.29 7.96 -10.77
N LEU A 68 -3.13 7.54 -9.52
CA LEU A 68 -1.81 7.29 -8.94
C LEU A 68 -1.37 5.88 -9.28
N LEU A 69 -0.17 5.72 -9.82
CA LEU A 69 0.33 4.44 -10.32
C LEU A 69 1.63 4.06 -9.61
N PHE A 70 1.68 2.84 -9.09
CA PHE A 70 2.91 2.24 -8.55
C PHE A 70 3.83 1.75 -9.68
N ALA A 71 3.22 1.20 -10.71
CA ALA A 71 3.85 0.75 -11.96
C ALA A 71 2.79 0.81 -13.09
N PRO A 72 3.16 0.61 -14.36
CA PRO A 72 2.18 0.52 -15.43
C PRO A 72 1.09 -0.52 -15.12
N ASN A 73 -0.19 -0.13 -15.24
CA ASN A 73 -1.37 -0.95 -14.92
C ASN A 73 -1.47 -1.39 -13.44
N MET A 74 -0.84 -0.67 -12.50
CA MET A 74 -0.97 -0.93 -11.07
C MET A 74 -1.42 0.35 -10.34
N PRO A 75 -2.72 0.65 -10.35
CA PRO A 75 -3.24 1.81 -9.66
C PRO A 75 -3.13 1.64 -8.15
N ILE A 76 -2.75 2.71 -7.47
CA ILE A 76 -2.67 2.75 -6.02
C ILE A 76 -4.02 3.19 -5.49
N SER A 77 -4.59 2.42 -4.57
CA SER A 77 -5.83 2.76 -3.88
C SER A 77 -5.56 3.39 -2.50
N ASN A 78 -4.45 3.01 -1.85
CA ASN A 78 -4.09 3.53 -0.54
C ASN A 78 -2.58 3.46 -0.26
N ILE A 79 -2.07 4.45 0.46
CA ILE A 79 -0.73 4.47 1.04
C ILE A 79 -0.88 4.69 2.54
N SER A 80 -0.33 3.80 3.34
CA SER A 80 -0.26 3.91 4.79
C SER A 80 1.18 4.10 5.23
N GLU A 81 1.50 5.29 5.71
CA GLU A 81 2.82 5.61 6.23
C GLU A 81 3.08 4.83 7.53
N LEU A 82 2.13 4.91 8.47
CA LEU A 82 2.20 4.24 9.77
C LEU A 82 2.38 2.72 9.67
N GLU A 83 1.61 2.08 8.77
CA GLU A 83 1.73 0.63 8.57
C GLU A 83 2.85 0.26 7.59
N GLY A 84 3.44 1.25 6.91
CA GLY A 84 4.44 1.05 5.86
C GLY A 84 3.91 0.20 4.70
N THR A 85 2.68 0.45 4.24
CA THR A 85 2.04 -0.31 3.17
C THR A 85 1.60 0.57 2.00
N VAL A 86 1.56 -0.02 0.81
CA VAL A 86 0.97 0.51 -0.42
C VAL A 86 0.02 -0.56 -0.95
N THR A 87 -1.24 -0.22 -1.14
CA THR A 87 -2.24 -1.12 -1.73
C THR A 87 -2.38 -0.80 -3.21
N VAL A 88 -2.13 -1.81 -4.06
CA VAL A 88 -2.18 -1.66 -5.51
C VAL A 88 -3.21 -2.61 -6.11
N GLY A 89 -3.93 -2.14 -7.13
CA GLY A 89 -4.77 -2.98 -7.97
C GLY A 89 -3.92 -3.77 -8.97
N ILE A 90 -4.26 -5.03 -9.17
CA ILE A 90 -3.74 -5.87 -10.26
C ILE A 90 -4.88 -6.60 -10.96
N ASP A 91 -4.66 -6.97 -12.21
CA ASP A 91 -5.57 -7.85 -12.93
C ASP A 91 -5.38 -9.31 -12.49
N ALA A 92 -6.47 -10.01 -12.17
CA ALA A 92 -6.40 -11.42 -11.84
C ALA A 92 -6.03 -12.28 -13.07
N ALA A 93 -5.07 -13.19 -12.90
CA ALA A 93 -4.75 -14.20 -13.90
C ALA A 93 -5.92 -15.17 -14.09
N PHE A 94 -6.19 -15.59 -15.33
CA PHE A 94 -7.24 -16.55 -15.64
C PHE A 94 -6.88 -17.46 -16.82
N SER A 95 -7.52 -18.63 -16.86
CA SER A 95 -7.52 -19.53 -18.02
C SER A 95 -8.91 -20.13 -18.18
N CYS A 96 -9.52 -19.94 -19.34
CA CYS A 96 -10.89 -20.33 -19.66
C CYS A 96 -10.88 -21.48 -20.66
N TYR A 97 -11.73 -22.48 -20.45
CA TYR A 97 -11.85 -23.67 -21.30
C TYR A 97 -13.28 -23.87 -21.78
N ASN A 98 -13.45 -24.38 -23.00
CA ASN A 98 -14.76 -24.81 -23.49
C ASN A 98 -15.17 -26.18 -22.92
N LYS A 99 -16.40 -26.63 -23.23
CA LYS A 99 -16.94 -27.94 -22.78
C LYS A 99 -16.11 -29.15 -23.23
N THR A 100 -15.29 -29.01 -24.27
CA THR A 100 -14.42 -30.08 -24.77
C THR A 100 -13.01 -30.02 -24.18
N GLY A 101 -12.73 -29.10 -23.24
CA GLY A 101 -11.43 -28.96 -22.58
C GLY A 101 -10.39 -28.16 -23.38
N ILE A 102 -10.79 -27.46 -24.44
CA ILE A 102 -9.90 -26.61 -25.23
C ILE A 102 -9.88 -25.22 -24.60
N GLN A 103 -8.68 -24.70 -24.36
CA GLN A 103 -8.48 -23.34 -23.85
C GLN A 103 -9.00 -22.31 -24.87
N THR A 104 -9.94 -21.48 -24.46
CA THR A 104 -10.56 -20.45 -25.31
C THR A 104 -10.02 -19.06 -25.04
N ASP A 105 -9.55 -18.82 -23.81
CA ASP A 105 -9.05 -17.52 -23.39
C ASP A 105 -8.07 -17.68 -22.22
N PHE A 106 -7.09 -16.80 -22.11
CA PHE A 106 -6.18 -16.77 -20.96
C PHE A 106 -5.54 -15.41 -20.77
N PHE A 107 -5.23 -15.11 -19.52
CA PHE A 107 -4.45 -13.96 -19.13
C PHE A 107 -3.49 -14.37 -18.02
N GLN A 108 -2.20 -14.10 -18.24
CA GLN A 108 -1.17 -14.32 -17.24
C GLN A 108 -0.77 -12.98 -16.64
N GLN A 109 -0.99 -12.81 -15.34
CA GLN A 109 -0.47 -11.67 -14.60
C GLN A 109 0.97 -11.92 -14.18
N GLN A 110 1.83 -10.92 -14.39
CA GLN A 110 3.20 -10.92 -13.90
C GLN A 110 3.47 -9.61 -13.16
N MET A 111 4.08 -9.73 -11.98
CA MET A 111 4.44 -8.57 -11.16
C MET A 111 5.82 -8.80 -10.56
N THR A 112 6.68 -7.79 -10.70
CA THR A 112 8.04 -7.80 -10.16
C THR A 112 8.27 -6.49 -9.42
N LEU A 113 8.54 -6.59 -8.12
CA LEU A 113 8.87 -5.42 -7.28
C LEU A 113 10.32 -4.94 -7.47
N GLY A 114 11.17 -5.76 -8.11
CA GLY A 114 12.58 -5.47 -8.37
C GLY A 114 13.45 -5.76 -7.14
N SER A 115 14.47 -6.61 -7.31
CA SER A 115 15.30 -7.13 -6.21
C SER A 115 16.13 -6.09 -5.46
N ALA A 116 16.29 -4.88 -6.02
CA ALA A 116 17.03 -3.77 -5.40
C ALA A 116 16.12 -2.69 -4.79
N ARG A 117 14.79 -2.84 -4.86
CA ARG A 117 13.86 -1.85 -4.32
C ARG A 117 13.48 -2.17 -2.88
N PRO A 118 13.14 -1.17 -2.06
CA PRO A 118 12.77 -1.41 -0.67
C PRO A 118 11.28 -1.80 -0.54
N PHE A 119 10.81 -2.70 -1.40
CA PHE A 119 9.41 -3.13 -1.49
C PHE A 119 9.29 -4.65 -1.42
N MET A 120 8.28 -5.16 -0.74
CA MET A 120 7.97 -6.60 -0.66
C MET A 120 6.47 -6.85 -0.61
N PHE A 121 6.05 -8.05 -0.99
CA PHE A 121 4.66 -8.45 -0.80
C PHE A 121 4.43 -8.78 0.66
N SER A 122 3.39 -8.19 1.25
CA SER A 122 3.00 -8.53 2.62
C SER A 122 2.62 -10.01 2.70
N HIS A 123 3.24 -10.75 3.61
CA HIS A 123 2.96 -12.18 3.81
C HIS A 123 1.79 -12.41 4.77
N THR A 124 1.41 -11.38 5.54
CA THR A 124 0.30 -11.41 6.51
C THR A 124 -0.99 -10.85 5.91
N ARG A 125 -0.91 -9.91 4.96
CA ARG A 125 -2.07 -9.21 4.38
C ARG A 125 -2.49 -9.70 3.00
N ASN A 126 -1.63 -10.45 2.31
CA ASN A 126 -1.98 -11.05 1.03
C ASN A 126 -2.33 -12.53 1.17
N ILE A 127 -3.33 -12.97 0.41
CA ILE A 127 -3.70 -14.38 0.29
C ILE A 127 -3.68 -14.75 -1.19
N PHE A 128 -2.80 -15.69 -1.55
CA PHE A 128 -2.82 -16.26 -2.88
C PHE A 128 -4.01 -17.20 -3.04
N THR A 129 -4.94 -16.83 -3.91
CA THR A 129 -6.18 -17.58 -4.14
C THR A 129 -6.21 -18.12 -5.56
N ALA A 130 -6.43 -19.43 -5.70
CA ALA A 130 -6.61 -20.09 -6.98
C ALA A 130 -7.95 -20.82 -6.99
N ILE A 131 -8.83 -20.47 -7.94
CA ILE A 131 -10.15 -21.06 -8.06
C ILE A 131 -10.27 -21.70 -9.43
N ALA A 132 -10.13 -23.02 -9.49
CA ALA A 132 -10.34 -23.75 -10.72
C ALA A 132 -10.48 -25.26 -10.47
N TYR A 133 -10.79 -25.96 -11.56
CA TYR A 133 -10.93 -27.41 -11.65
C TYR A 133 -9.69 -27.99 -12.32
N ASP A 134 -9.09 -29.04 -11.75
CA ASP A 134 -7.86 -29.70 -12.24
C ASP A 134 -6.75 -28.69 -12.63
N THR A 135 -6.50 -27.71 -11.76
CA THR A 135 -5.64 -26.56 -12.08
C THR A 135 -4.50 -26.41 -11.08
N LEU A 136 -3.34 -26.07 -11.63
CA LEU A 136 -2.15 -25.66 -10.90
C LEU A 136 -1.98 -24.15 -11.05
N ALA A 137 -2.01 -23.42 -9.94
CA ALA A 137 -1.68 -22.00 -9.90
C ALA A 137 -0.38 -21.83 -9.12
N VAL A 138 0.56 -21.06 -9.67
CA VAL A 138 1.89 -20.88 -9.10
C VAL A 138 2.24 -19.41 -8.93
N VAL A 139 2.91 -19.10 -7.82
CA VAL A 139 3.61 -17.85 -7.55
C VAL A 139 5.09 -18.16 -7.48
N THR A 140 5.87 -17.56 -8.36
CA THR A 140 7.32 -17.79 -8.43
C THR A 140 8.05 -16.53 -7.99
N ASN A 141 9.01 -16.66 -7.07
CA ASN A 141 10.03 -15.66 -6.80
C ASN A 141 11.42 -16.18 -7.26
N TYR A 142 12.49 -15.39 -7.06
CA TYR A 142 13.84 -15.79 -7.51
C TYR A 142 14.36 -17.06 -6.82
N GLU A 143 13.93 -17.32 -5.58
CA GLU A 143 14.45 -18.39 -4.74
C GLU A 143 13.54 -19.63 -4.69
N SER A 144 12.26 -19.50 -5.03
CA SER A 144 11.23 -20.48 -4.73
C SER A 144 9.96 -20.30 -5.58
N THR A 145 9.25 -21.41 -5.80
CA THR A 145 7.92 -21.41 -6.41
C THR A 145 6.93 -22.00 -5.41
N TYR A 146 5.88 -21.26 -5.11
CA TYR A 146 4.75 -21.69 -4.31
C TYR A 146 3.60 -21.99 -5.25
N GLY A 147 2.74 -22.94 -4.91
CA GLY A 147 1.58 -23.23 -5.74
C GLY A 147 0.45 -23.88 -4.98
N ALA A 148 -0.74 -23.76 -5.56
CA ALA A 148 -1.93 -24.45 -5.13
C ALA A 148 -2.42 -25.32 -6.29
N ALA A 149 -2.81 -26.55 -5.97
CA ALA A 149 -3.45 -27.46 -6.91
C ALA A 149 -4.84 -27.80 -6.40
N SER A 150 -5.83 -27.77 -7.30
CA SER A 150 -7.21 -28.15 -7.01
C SER A 150 -7.60 -29.34 -7.87
N ASP A 151 -8.17 -30.38 -7.25
CA ASP A 151 -8.71 -31.58 -7.90
C ASP A 151 -10.25 -31.62 -7.80
N LYS A 152 -10.89 -32.22 -8.81
CA LYS A 152 -12.34 -32.44 -8.95
C LYS A 152 -13.09 -32.80 -7.67
N SER A 153 -12.48 -33.59 -6.81
CA SER A 153 -13.11 -34.14 -5.61
C SER A 153 -13.36 -33.11 -4.50
N SER A 154 -12.69 -31.94 -4.56
CA SER A 154 -12.55 -31.03 -3.41
C SER A 154 -13.39 -29.75 -3.48
N LEU A 155 -13.81 -29.30 -4.67
CA LEU A 155 -14.47 -28.01 -4.87
C LEU A 155 -15.65 -28.10 -5.85
N LYS A 156 -16.87 -27.87 -5.35
CA LYS A 156 -18.07 -27.69 -6.17
C LYS A 156 -18.24 -26.21 -6.53
N ILE A 157 -17.62 -25.79 -7.63
CA ILE A 157 -17.72 -24.42 -8.17
C ILE A 157 -19.18 -24.03 -8.50
N SER A 158 -20.08 -25.00 -8.70
CA SER A 158 -21.51 -24.77 -8.95
C SER A 158 -22.26 -24.07 -7.82
N ASP A 159 -21.73 -24.16 -6.60
CA ASP A 159 -22.35 -23.55 -5.42
C ASP A 159 -21.91 -22.08 -5.26
N TRP A 160 -20.93 -21.65 -6.06
CA TRP A 160 -20.48 -20.27 -6.12
C TRP A 160 -21.26 -19.52 -7.21
N PRO A 161 -21.86 -18.37 -6.90
CA PRO A 161 -22.56 -17.57 -7.90
C PRO A 161 -21.50 -16.82 -8.75
N LEU A 162 -20.78 -17.52 -9.62
CA LEU A 162 -20.02 -16.87 -10.69
C LEU A 162 -21.04 -16.34 -11.70
N SER A 163 -21.58 -15.17 -11.41
CA SER A 163 -22.70 -14.57 -12.15
C SER A 163 -22.31 -14.00 -13.52
N ARG A 164 -21.04 -14.07 -13.97
CA ARG A 164 -20.62 -13.44 -15.23
C ARG A 164 -19.51 -14.18 -15.97
N THR A 165 -19.65 -14.23 -17.30
CA THR A 165 -18.56 -14.50 -18.24
C THR A 165 -17.68 -13.26 -18.33
N ALA A 166 -16.38 -13.38 -18.05
CA ALA A 166 -15.45 -12.25 -18.13
C ALA A 166 -15.38 -11.72 -19.57
N LYS A 167 -15.56 -10.40 -19.76
CA LYS A 167 -15.29 -9.73 -21.04
C LYS A 167 -14.02 -8.88 -20.94
N TYR A 168 -13.06 -9.18 -21.81
CA TYR A 168 -11.80 -8.44 -21.96
C TYR A 168 -12.05 -6.92 -22.05
N GLY A 169 -11.31 -6.14 -21.26
CA GLY A 169 -11.34 -4.67 -21.28
C GLY A 169 -12.53 -4.01 -20.57
N LYS A 170 -13.49 -4.76 -20.01
CA LYS A 170 -14.56 -4.22 -19.15
C LYS A 170 -14.72 -4.93 -17.80
N ASP A 171 -14.32 -6.20 -17.72
CA ASP A 171 -14.41 -7.03 -16.51
C ASP A 171 -13.03 -7.59 -16.10
N ALA A 172 -11.95 -6.81 -16.24
CA ALA A 172 -10.69 -7.20 -15.61
C ALA A 172 -10.95 -7.32 -14.11
N TYR A 173 -10.87 -8.53 -13.55
CA TYR A 173 -11.09 -8.76 -12.13
C TYR A 173 -9.91 -8.12 -11.39
N ALA A 174 -10.02 -6.82 -11.14
CA ALA A 174 -9.07 -6.07 -10.35
C ALA A 174 -9.15 -6.59 -8.92
N THR A 175 -8.01 -7.05 -8.40
CA THR A 175 -7.86 -7.40 -6.98
C THR A 175 -6.76 -6.53 -6.39
N ASP A 176 -6.87 -6.27 -5.09
CA ASP A 176 -5.86 -5.52 -4.37
C ASP A 176 -4.73 -6.45 -3.91
N VAL A 177 -3.51 -5.96 -3.98
CA VAL A 177 -2.30 -6.54 -3.41
C VAL A 177 -1.64 -5.51 -2.51
N VAL A 178 -1.31 -5.93 -1.29
CA VAL A 178 -0.63 -5.10 -0.30
C VAL A 178 0.88 -5.29 -0.43
N ILE A 179 1.57 -4.21 -0.76
CA ILE A 179 3.02 -4.11 -0.80
C ILE A 179 3.46 -3.44 0.50
N GLU A 180 4.40 -4.04 1.19
CA GLU A 180 5.13 -3.43 2.30
C GLU A 180 6.38 -2.73 1.79
N TRP A 181 6.76 -1.64 2.45
CA TRP A 181 7.97 -0.89 2.11
C TRP A 181 8.84 -0.62 3.34
N VAL A 182 10.13 -0.43 3.12
CA VAL A 182 11.11 0.01 4.12
C VAL A 182 11.88 1.22 3.60
N VAL A 183 12.62 1.93 4.43
CA VAL A 183 13.42 3.07 3.96
C VAL A 183 14.59 2.61 3.08
N GLU A 184 15.37 1.68 3.62
CA GLU A 184 16.53 1.07 2.98
C GLU A 184 16.69 -0.36 3.49
N ASN A 185 17.35 -1.22 2.70
CA ASN A 185 17.71 -2.57 3.10
C ASN A 185 18.92 -2.58 4.07
N LYS A 186 18.73 -2.06 5.28
CA LYS A 186 19.68 -2.08 6.40
C LYS A 186 18.90 -2.13 7.72
N THR A 187 19.54 -2.65 8.77
CA THR A 187 18.95 -2.63 10.11
C THR A 187 18.93 -1.21 10.69
N CYS A 188 18.00 -0.96 11.61
CA CYS A 188 17.87 0.29 12.34
C CYS A 188 19.16 0.64 13.10
N GLU A 189 19.86 -0.33 13.67
CA GLU A 189 21.17 -0.13 14.32
C GLU A 189 22.21 0.42 13.33
N LYS A 190 22.31 -0.18 12.15
CA LYS A 190 23.24 0.27 11.09
C LYS A 190 22.83 1.62 10.53
N ALA A 191 21.54 1.90 10.41
CA ALA A 191 21.01 3.18 9.96
C ALA A 191 21.38 4.31 10.94
N LYS A 192 21.20 4.09 12.24
CA LYS A 192 21.56 5.07 13.29
C LYS A 192 23.06 5.36 13.33
N ALA A 193 23.91 4.39 13.00
CA ALA A 193 25.35 4.57 12.97
C ALA A 193 25.81 5.55 11.87
N ASN A 194 25.00 5.76 10.82
CA ASN A 194 25.30 6.69 9.73
C ASN A 194 24.38 7.92 9.77
N THR A 195 24.72 8.89 10.62
CA THR A 195 23.89 10.08 10.86
C THR A 195 23.66 10.96 9.62
N SER A 196 24.54 10.93 8.61
CA SER A 196 24.35 11.71 7.39
C SER A 196 23.35 11.09 6.41
N ALA A 197 23.04 9.80 6.55
CA ALA A 197 22.07 9.06 5.74
C ALA A 197 20.83 8.61 6.54
N TYR A 198 20.75 8.99 7.82
CA TYR A 198 19.63 8.61 8.67
C TYR A 198 18.35 9.33 8.24
N SER A 199 17.30 8.56 7.95
CA SER A 199 16.08 9.09 7.32
C SER A 199 14.98 9.49 8.30
N CYS A 200 15.08 9.13 9.58
CA CYS A 200 14.07 9.53 10.56
C CYS A 200 14.31 10.96 11.04
N GLY A 201 13.23 11.74 11.07
CA GLY A 201 13.21 13.13 11.48
C GLY A 201 13.31 13.35 12.99
N THR A 202 13.09 14.60 13.37
CA THR A 202 13.05 15.02 14.79
C THR A 202 11.89 14.33 15.53
N ASN A 203 12.10 13.97 16.80
CA ASN A 203 11.12 13.23 17.61
C ASN A 203 10.63 11.91 16.99
N ALA A 204 11.42 11.31 16.10
CA ALA A 204 11.17 9.99 15.54
C ALA A 204 12.32 9.03 15.85
N TYR A 205 12.03 7.74 15.85
CA TYR A 205 13.00 6.67 16.04
C TYR A 205 12.83 5.61 14.96
N CYS A 206 13.91 4.92 14.59
CA CYS A 206 13.79 3.76 13.71
C CYS A 206 13.38 2.49 14.45
N THR A 207 12.68 1.61 13.73
CA THR A 207 12.38 0.24 14.12
C THR A 207 12.72 -0.71 12.97
N ASP A 208 13.17 -1.91 13.30
CA ASP A 208 13.18 -3.04 12.38
C ASP A 208 11.75 -3.63 12.40
N PRO A 209 11.02 -3.72 11.27
CA PRO A 209 9.66 -4.26 11.27
C PRO A 209 9.70 -5.77 11.54
N ASP A 210 8.96 -6.26 12.53
CA ASP A 210 8.97 -7.68 12.94
C ASP A 210 8.56 -8.65 11.82
N GLU A 211 7.75 -8.17 10.88
CA GLU A 211 7.22 -8.91 9.72
C GLU A 211 8.20 -8.92 8.53
N ILE A 212 9.32 -8.22 8.63
CA ILE A 212 10.24 -7.99 7.53
C ILE A 212 11.67 -8.30 7.98
N ASP A 213 12.26 -9.36 7.42
CA ASP A 213 13.62 -9.78 7.76
C ASP A 213 14.70 -8.75 7.34
N GLN A 214 14.34 -7.73 6.55
CA GLN A 214 15.27 -6.80 5.93
C GLN A 214 14.74 -5.36 5.80
N GLY A 215 15.36 -4.44 6.53
CA GLY A 215 15.14 -3.01 6.41
C GLY A 215 14.61 -2.36 7.69
N TYR A 216 14.52 -1.03 7.69
CA TYR A 216 14.01 -0.27 8.82
C TYR A 216 12.93 0.75 8.39
N ARG A 217 12.09 1.13 9.35
CA ARG A 217 11.09 2.20 9.22
C ARG A 217 11.28 3.23 10.32
N CYS A 218 10.65 4.39 10.18
CA CYS A 218 10.63 5.43 11.20
C CYS A 218 9.25 5.51 11.84
N LEU A 219 9.22 5.75 13.15
CA LEU A 219 8.00 5.94 13.93
C LEU A 219 8.16 7.15 14.84
N CYS A 220 7.06 7.85 15.12
CA CYS A 220 7.06 8.94 16.07
C CYS A 220 7.31 8.44 17.50
N ASN A 221 8.08 9.21 18.26
CA ASN A 221 8.22 9.00 19.69
C ASN A 221 6.86 9.07 20.38
N LYS A 222 6.73 8.37 21.51
CA LYS A 222 5.48 8.36 22.29
C LYS A 222 5.04 9.79 22.64
N GLY A 223 3.82 10.14 22.25
CA GLY A 223 3.22 11.45 22.50
C GLY A 223 3.45 12.50 21.40
N PHE A 224 4.10 12.13 20.29
CA PHE A 224 4.28 12.97 19.11
C PHE A 224 3.49 12.41 17.93
N GLU A 225 3.02 13.29 17.04
CA GLU A 225 2.26 12.93 15.85
C GLU A 225 2.81 13.62 14.58
N GLY A 226 2.43 13.09 13.42
CA GLY A 226 2.84 13.57 12.10
C GLY A 226 3.76 12.59 11.39
N ASN A 227 4.40 13.07 10.31
CA ASN A 227 5.22 12.22 9.46
C ASN A 227 6.67 12.09 9.97
N PRO A 228 7.12 10.88 10.38
CA PRO A 228 8.44 10.66 10.97
C PRO A 228 9.59 10.72 9.97
N TYR A 229 9.32 10.80 8.66
CA TYR A 229 10.33 10.91 7.61
C TYR A 229 10.63 12.35 7.20
N LEU A 230 9.78 13.31 7.60
CA LEU A 230 10.06 14.73 7.36
C LEU A 230 11.25 15.20 8.20
N LYS A 231 11.99 16.20 7.71
CA LYS A 231 13.13 16.78 8.44
C LYS A 231 12.73 17.35 9.81
N ASP A 232 11.59 18.03 9.85
CA ASP A 232 11.00 18.54 11.10
C ASP A 232 10.36 17.44 11.95
N GLY A 233 10.20 16.24 11.37
CA GLY A 233 9.70 15.02 12.01
C GLY A 233 8.35 15.18 12.69
N CYS A 234 8.21 14.50 13.82
CA CYS A 234 6.97 14.47 14.59
C CYS A 234 6.93 15.63 15.60
N GLN A 235 5.73 16.14 15.89
CA GLN A 235 5.50 17.29 16.76
C GLN A 235 4.51 17.02 17.88
#